data_AF-A0A3P6FK68-F1
#
_entry.id   AF-A0A3P6FK68-F1
#
_cell.length_a   1.000
_cell.length_b   1.000
_cell.length_c   1.000
_cell.angle_alpha   90.00
_cell.angle_beta   90.00
_cell.angle_gamma   90.00
#
_symmetry.space_group_name_H-M   'P 1'
#
loop_
_entity.id
_entity.type
_entity.pdbx_description
1 polymer ?
#
loop_
_entity_poly.entity_id
_entity_poly.type
_entity_poly.pdbx_seq_one_letter_code
_entity_poly.pdbx_strand_id
1 'polypeptide(L)'
;MNVFVTFPQATPASKFPTCTSDYYHFNELLTPKGQAVRKRVREFMEKEVAPIMTEYWEKAEFPFHIIPKLGALGVVGGSIKGCGCPGLSITANAIATAEMSRVDASCGTFNLVHTSLNMLTIAGMGMHTICQIPQIVEFLGTGEVFRIETTNGWCLPVDSLPSHVHCAITPAQLGISVYQTLGSKLTTTKQYQRCYAGT
;
A
#
# COMPACT_ATOMS: atom_id res chain seq x y z
N MET A 1 8.96 -15.04 -26.65
CA MET A 1 9.65 -14.31 -27.74
C MET A 1 10.30 -13.07 -27.13
N ASN A 2 11.56 -12.74 -27.46
CA ASN A 2 12.24 -11.60 -26.84
C ASN A 2 11.71 -10.27 -27.41
N VAL A 3 11.20 -9.38 -26.55
CA VAL A 3 10.57 -8.12 -26.97
C VAL A 3 11.49 -7.22 -27.79
N PHE A 4 12.79 -7.22 -27.50
CA PHE A 4 13.79 -6.43 -28.22
C PHE A 4 14.01 -6.90 -29.66
N VAL A 5 13.66 -8.16 -29.97
CA VAL A 5 13.74 -8.71 -31.34
C VAL A 5 12.44 -8.45 -32.10
N THR A 6 11.29 -8.57 -31.43
CA THR A 6 9.97 -8.38 -32.05
C THR A 6 9.61 -6.94 -32.31
N PHE A 7 10.10 -6.01 -31.49
CA PHE A 7 9.78 -4.58 -31.57
C PHE A 7 11.01 -3.72 -31.23
N PRO A 8 12.05 -3.72 -32.09
CA PRO A 8 13.33 -3.08 -31.79
C PRO A 8 13.28 -1.54 -31.70
N GLN A 9 12.24 -0.91 -32.25
CA GLN A 9 12.10 0.54 -32.33
C GLN A 9 11.68 1.21 -31.02
N ALA A 10 11.14 0.47 -30.05
CA ALA A 10 10.73 1.03 -28.77
C ALA A 10 11.27 0.25 -27.59
N THR A 11 11.36 0.95 -26.46
CA THR A 11 11.83 0.40 -25.20
C THR A 11 10.63 -0.04 -24.36
N PRO A 12 10.59 -1.29 -23.87
CA PRO A 12 9.52 -1.74 -22.98
C PRO A 12 9.62 -1.05 -21.61
N ALA A 13 8.51 -1.01 -20.88
CA ALA A 13 8.45 -0.38 -19.56
C ALA A 13 9.33 -1.06 -18.49
N SER A 14 9.88 -2.25 -18.75
CA SER A 14 10.92 -2.86 -17.91
C SER A 14 12.20 -2.03 -17.84
N LYS A 15 12.43 -1.14 -18.81
CA LYS A 15 13.34 0.01 -18.68
C LYS A 15 12.47 1.27 -18.63
N PHE A 16 12.11 1.68 -17.42
CA PHE A 16 11.10 2.72 -17.22
C PHE A 16 11.55 4.07 -17.82
N PRO A 17 10.66 4.81 -18.50
CA PRO A 17 11.03 6.08 -19.13
C PRO A 17 11.37 7.16 -18.11
N THR A 18 12.28 8.06 -18.49
CA THR A 18 12.59 9.26 -17.72
C THR A 18 11.34 10.14 -17.55
N CYS A 19 11.19 10.76 -16.38
CA CYS A 19 10.05 11.64 -16.11
C CYS A 19 10.16 12.96 -16.91
N THR A 20 9.47 13.02 -18.04
CA THR A 20 9.28 14.23 -18.86
C THR A 20 7.96 14.95 -18.56
N SER A 21 7.10 14.35 -17.73
CA SER A 21 5.79 14.89 -17.36
C SER A 21 5.84 16.05 -16.35
N ASP A 22 6.99 16.29 -15.71
CA ASP A 22 7.18 17.39 -14.75
C ASP A 22 7.48 18.73 -15.47
N TYR A 23 6.53 19.17 -16.31
CA TYR A 23 6.70 20.33 -17.20
C TYR A 23 6.70 21.67 -16.46
N TYR A 24 5.97 21.76 -15.35
CA TYR A 24 5.90 22.97 -14.52
C TYR A 24 6.83 22.94 -13.31
N HIS A 25 7.85 22.07 -13.33
CA HIS A 25 8.84 21.98 -12.27
C HIS A 25 8.23 21.83 -10.87
N PHE A 26 7.22 20.95 -10.72
CA PHE A 26 6.56 20.66 -9.45
C PHE A 26 7.53 20.24 -8.35
N ASN A 27 8.71 19.73 -8.73
CA ASN A 27 9.78 19.45 -7.80
C ASN A 27 10.16 20.66 -6.91
N GLU A 28 10.10 21.88 -7.45
CA GLU A 28 10.46 23.12 -6.75
C GLU A 28 9.43 23.48 -5.67
N LEU A 29 8.19 22.99 -5.80
CA LEU A 29 7.15 23.16 -4.78
C LEU A 29 7.33 22.21 -3.59
N LEU A 30 8.22 21.22 -3.70
CA LEU A 30 8.49 20.26 -2.63
C LEU A 30 9.63 20.77 -1.74
N THR A 31 9.47 20.56 -0.43
CA THR A 31 10.58 20.71 0.52
C THR A 31 11.75 19.78 0.16
N PRO A 32 13.00 20.09 0.57
CA PRO A 32 14.16 19.23 0.30
C PRO A 32 13.96 17.78 0.77
N LYS A 33 13.28 17.58 1.91
CA LYS A 33 12.91 16.24 2.40
C LYS A 33 11.92 15.54 1.47
N GLY A 34 10.92 16.27 0.96
CA GLY A 34 9.94 15.75 0.00
C GLY A 34 10.58 15.37 -1.34
N GLN A 35 11.52 16.19 -1.84
CA GLN A 35 12.29 15.87 -3.04
C GLN A 35 13.13 14.60 -2.86
N ALA A 36 13.78 14.44 -1.70
CA ALA A 36 14.53 13.25 -1.37
C ALA A 36 13.63 12.00 -1.31
N VAL A 37 12.43 12.10 -0.72
CA VAL A 37 11.44 11.00 -0.72
C VAL A 37 11.06 10.65 -2.17
N ARG A 38 10.66 11.64 -2.97
CA ARG A 38 10.28 11.46 -4.38
C ARG A 38 11.35 10.70 -5.16
N LYS A 39 12.62 11.14 -5.06
CA LYS A 39 13.75 10.51 -5.76
C LYS A 39 13.96 9.06 -5.33
N ARG A 40 13.98 8.79 -4.02
CA ARG A 40 14.17 7.43 -3.49
C ARG A 40 13.07 6.47 -3.96
N VAL A 41 11.81 6.89 -3.88
CA VAL A 41 10.68 6.06 -4.31
C VAL A 41 10.75 5.79 -5.81
N ARG A 42 11.04 6.82 -6.61
CA ARG A 42 11.20 6.69 -8.05
C ARG A 42 12.28 5.66 -8.40
N GLU A 43 13.47 5.82 -7.85
CA GLU A 43 14.61 4.93 -8.12
C GLU A 43 14.30 3.49 -7.70
N PHE A 44 13.64 3.30 -6.56
CA PHE A 44 13.21 1.98 -6.10
C PHE A 44 12.21 1.33 -7.07
N MET A 45 11.15 2.04 -7.43
CA MET A 45 10.08 1.50 -8.28
C MET A 45 10.57 1.19 -9.69
N GLU A 46 11.37 2.08 -10.29
CA GLU A 46 11.93 1.88 -11.63
C GLU A 46 12.93 0.72 -11.66
N LYS A 47 13.69 0.50 -10.58
CA LYS A 47 14.71 -0.55 -10.52
C LYS A 47 14.15 -1.91 -10.13
N GLU A 48 13.29 -1.96 -9.12
CA GLU A 48 12.88 -3.21 -8.48
C GLU A 48 11.49 -3.69 -8.93
N VAL A 49 10.60 -2.78 -9.34
CA VAL A 49 9.20 -3.12 -9.71
C VAL A 49 9.00 -3.13 -11.22
N ALA A 50 9.49 -2.11 -11.94
CA ALA A 50 9.28 -2.02 -13.39
C ALA A 50 9.73 -3.27 -14.18
N PRO A 51 10.84 -3.96 -13.84
CA PRO A 51 11.25 -5.16 -14.56
C PRO A 51 10.32 -6.37 -14.37
N ILE A 52 9.62 -6.45 -13.24
CA ILE A 52 8.80 -7.63 -12.86
C ILE A 52 7.29 -7.40 -13.01
N MET A 53 6.85 -6.13 -13.07
CA MET A 53 5.43 -5.79 -12.97
C MET A 53 4.56 -6.45 -14.04
N THR A 54 5.05 -6.58 -15.29
CA THR A 54 4.28 -7.14 -16.40
C THR A 54 3.91 -8.60 -16.15
N GLU A 55 4.83 -9.40 -15.61
CA GLU A 55 4.58 -10.82 -15.34
C GLU A 55 3.56 -11.01 -14.21
N TYR A 56 3.72 -10.27 -13.12
CA TYR A 56 2.82 -10.33 -11.98
C TYR A 56 1.42 -9.81 -12.31
N TRP A 57 1.35 -8.73 -13.10
CA TRP A 57 0.09 -8.14 -13.53
C TRP A 57 -0.70 -9.10 -14.43
N GLU A 58 -0.04 -9.74 -15.40
CA GLU A 58 -0.67 -10.74 -16.28
C GLU A 58 -1.20 -11.94 -15.49
N LYS A 59 -0.48 -12.38 -14.45
CA LYS A 59 -0.88 -13.50 -13.59
C LYS A 59 -1.91 -13.13 -12.53
N ALA A 60 -2.25 -11.85 -12.37
CA ALA A 60 -3.04 -11.34 -11.24
C ALA A 60 -2.48 -11.75 -9.85
N GLU A 61 -1.15 -11.86 -9.76
CA GLU A 61 -0.40 -12.21 -8.55
C GLU A 61 0.30 -10.98 -7.97
N PHE A 62 0.60 -11.01 -6.66
CA PHE A 62 1.34 -9.92 -6.01
C PHE A 62 2.81 -10.32 -5.75
N PRO A 63 3.78 -9.45 -6.05
CA PRO A 63 5.20 -9.73 -5.83
C PRO A 63 5.57 -9.60 -4.34
N PHE A 64 5.23 -10.57 -3.51
CA PHE A 64 5.49 -10.54 -2.05
C PHE A 64 6.93 -10.25 -1.63
N HIS A 65 7.91 -10.65 -2.45
CA HIS A 65 9.32 -10.39 -2.20
C HIS A 65 9.68 -8.89 -2.23
N ILE A 66 8.79 -8.03 -2.77
CA ILE A 66 8.97 -6.57 -2.77
C ILE A 66 8.62 -5.94 -1.42
N ILE A 67 7.77 -6.60 -0.61
CA ILE A 67 7.21 -6.03 0.63
C ILE A 67 8.31 -5.57 1.59
N PRO A 68 9.31 -6.42 1.96
CA PRO A 68 10.39 -6.02 2.87
C PRO A 68 11.15 -4.79 2.37
N LYS A 69 11.41 -4.74 1.06
CA LYS A 69 12.12 -3.62 0.42
C LYS A 69 11.28 -2.35 0.44
N LEU A 70 9.97 -2.46 0.28
CA LEU A 70 9.03 -1.35 0.39
C LEU A 70 8.94 -0.82 1.83
N GLY A 71 8.97 -1.69 2.84
CA GLY A 71 9.09 -1.30 4.25
C GLY A 71 10.38 -0.51 4.52
N ALA A 72 11.51 -1.01 4.01
CA ALA A 72 12.82 -0.36 4.15
C ALA A 72 12.91 1.02 3.45
N LEU A 73 12.02 1.33 2.50
CA LEU A 73 11.96 2.61 1.80
C LEU A 73 11.55 3.78 2.72
N GLY A 74 10.94 3.47 3.87
CA GLY A 74 10.56 4.48 4.88
C GLY A 74 9.39 5.37 4.45
N VAL A 75 8.46 4.83 3.66
CA VAL A 75 7.24 5.53 3.22
C VAL A 75 5.96 4.92 3.79
N VAL A 76 6.04 3.66 4.24
CA VAL A 76 4.97 2.97 4.96
C VAL A 76 4.67 3.70 6.26
N GLY A 77 3.38 3.91 6.56
CA GLY A 77 2.95 4.71 7.71
C GLY A 77 2.94 6.22 7.44
N GLY A 78 3.46 6.67 6.29
CA GLY A 78 3.18 7.98 5.72
C GLY A 78 3.37 9.14 6.70
N SER A 79 2.29 9.88 6.96
CA SER A 79 2.31 11.06 7.84
C SER A 79 2.07 10.75 9.33
N ILE A 80 1.93 9.49 9.71
CA ILE A 80 1.72 9.08 11.11
C ILE A 80 3.01 9.33 11.89
N LYS A 81 2.90 10.00 13.04
CA LYS A 81 4.03 10.31 13.92
C LYS A 81 4.15 9.27 15.04
N GLY A 82 5.37 8.84 15.33
CA GLY A 82 5.66 7.83 16.35
C GLY A 82 5.44 6.40 15.88
N CYS A 83 5.48 5.43 16.79
CA CYS A 83 5.14 4.02 16.52
C CYS A 83 6.01 3.33 15.45
N GLY A 84 7.24 3.81 15.22
CA GLY A 84 8.11 3.32 14.15
C GLY A 84 7.76 3.86 12.75
N CYS A 85 6.76 4.73 12.62
CA CYS A 85 6.38 5.36 11.37
C CYS A 85 7.30 6.56 11.02
N PRO A 86 7.45 6.87 9.72
CA PRO A 86 8.40 7.88 9.24
C PRO A 86 7.99 9.34 9.53
N GLY A 87 6.72 9.60 9.87
CA GLY A 87 6.26 10.97 10.19
C GLY A 87 6.44 11.97 9.06
N LEU A 88 6.22 11.54 7.81
CA LEU A 88 6.35 12.38 6.62
C LEU A 88 5.36 13.55 6.65
N SER A 89 5.65 14.63 5.91
CA SER A 89 4.61 15.61 5.62
C SER A 89 3.54 14.98 4.72
N ILE A 90 2.32 15.49 4.78
CA ILE A 90 1.21 15.01 3.93
C ILE A 90 1.61 15.09 2.45
N THR A 91 2.26 16.17 2.04
CA THR A 91 2.77 16.33 0.67
C THR A 91 3.85 15.30 0.31
N ALA A 92 4.75 14.96 1.26
CA ALA A 92 5.77 13.94 1.02
C ALA A 92 5.16 12.52 0.95
N ASN A 93 4.11 12.24 1.71
CA ASN A 93 3.36 10.98 1.58
C ASN A 93 2.60 10.92 0.24
N ALA A 94 1.97 12.03 -0.17
CA ALA A 94 1.24 12.11 -1.43
C ALA A 94 2.17 11.91 -2.64
N ILE A 95 3.35 12.55 -2.64
CA ILE A 95 4.32 12.36 -3.74
C ILE A 95 4.91 10.94 -3.75
N ALA A 96 5.09 10.32 -2.58
CA ALA A 96 5.53 8.93 -2.52
C ALA A 96 4.50 8.00 -3.19
N THR A 97 3.21 8.14 -2.84
CA THR A 97 2.13 7.39 -3.50
C THR A 97 2.10 7.64 -5.01
N ALA A 98 2.24 8.90 -5.45
CA ALA A 98 2.25 9.24 -6.85
C ALA A 98 3.41 8.59 -7.63
N GLU A 99 4.63 8.59 -7.07
CA GLU A 99 5.79 7.95 -7.70
C GLU A 99 5.66 6.42 -7.75
N MET A 100 5.02 5.80 -6.76
CA MET A 100 4.69 4.37 -6.80
C MET A 100 3.68 4.06 -7.90
N SER A 101 2.55 4.77 -7.89
CA SER A 101 1.47 4.58 -8.88
C SER A 101 1.89 4.91 -10.31
N ARG A 102 2.91 5.75 -10.49
CA ARG A 102 3.48 6.04 -11.81
C ARG A 102 4.07 4.78 -12.45
N VAL A 103 4.65 3.88 -11.66
CA VAL A 103 5.26 2.64 -12.16
C VAL A 103 4.26 1.48 -12.15
N ASP A 104 3.63 1.22 -10.99
CA ASP A 104 2.60 0.20 -10.86
C ASP A 104 1.50 0.66 -9.88
N ALA A 105 0.29 0.80 -10.41
CA ALA A 105 -0.88 1.22 -9.64
C ALA A 105 -1.24 0.19 -8.54
N SER A 106 -0.90 -1.08 -8.73
CA SER A 106 -1.17 -2.15 -7.75
C SER A 106 -0.36 -1.96 -6.48
N CYS A 107 0.96 -1.75 -6.61
CA CYS A 107 1.86 -1.40 -5.52
C CYS A 107 1.48 -0.07 -4.86
N GLY A 108 1.12 0.96 -5.64
CA GLY A 108 0.65 2.23 -5.11
C GLY A 108 -0.60 2.08 -4.25
N THR A 109 -1.57 1.27 -4.72
CA THR A 109 -2.80 0.97 -3.98
C THR A 109 -2.53 0.15 -2.73
N PHE A 110 -1.63 -0.84 -2.81
CA PHE A 110 -1.20 -1.62 -1.66
C PHE A 110 -0.67 -0.70 -0.55
N ASN A 111 0.30 0.16 -0.85
CA ASN A 111 0.82 1.12 0.13
C ASN A 111 -0.26 2.08 0.64
N LEU A 112 -1.12 2.58 -0.23
CA LEU A 112 -2.19 3.51 0.14
C LEU A 112 -3.19 2.89 1.12
N VAL A 113 -3.64 1.66 0.89
CA VAL A 113 -4.59 0.97 1.79
C VAL A 113 -3.96 0.72 3.15
N HIS A 114 -2.72 0.23 3.18
CA HIS A 114 -2.04 -0.06 4.46
C HIS A 114 -1.73 1.24 5.22
N THR A 115 -1.17 2.24 4.56
CA THR A 115 -0.72 3.48 5.21
C THR A 115 -1.86 4.45 5.49
N SER A 116 -2.70 4.73 4.49
CA SER A 116 -3.65 5.86 4.53
C SER A 116 -5.07 5.46 4.89
N LEU A 117 -5.41 4.16 4.86
CA LEU A 117 -6.71 3.66 5.35
C LEU A 117 -6.52 2.94 6.67
N ASN A 118 -5.74 1.85 6.69
CA ASN A 118 -5.63 1.01 7.88
C ASN A 118 -4.90 1.73 9.03
N MET A 119 -3.60 2.02 8.85
CA MET A 119 -2.79 2.63 9.92
C MET A 119 -3.30 4.03 10.31
N LEU A 120 -3.79 4.82 9.36
CA LEU A 120 -4.31 6.17 9.64
C LEU A 120 -5.63 6.12 10.44
N THR A 121 -6.52 5.16 10.16
CA THR A 121 -7.75 4.96 10.95
C THR A 121 -7.40 4.57 12.39
N ILE A 122 -6.45 3.65 12.57
CA ILE A 122 -5.96 3.27 13.91
C ILE A 122 -5.41 4.48 14.66
N ALA A 123 -4.59 5.29 13.99
CA ALA A 123 -4.02 6.50 14.59
C ALA A 123 -5.09 7.56 14.93
N GLY A 124 -6.13 7.71 14.09
CA GLY A 124 -7.17 8.72 14.24
C GLY A 124 -8.25 8.39 15.28
N MET A 125 -8.57 7.10 15.49
CA MET A 125 -9.61 6.68 16.45
C MET A 125 -9.17 6.71 17.91
N GLY A 126 -7.89 7.00 18.20
CA GLY A 126 -7.38 7.09 19.57
C GLY A 126 -7.51 5.80 20.39
N MET A 127 -7.76 4.66 19.72
CA MET A 127 -7.94 3.37 20.38
C MET A 127 -6.65 2.98 21.10
N HIS A 128 -6.76 2.28 22.24
CA HIS A 128 -5.67 1.81 23.13
C HIS A 128 -4.60 0.91 22.46
N THR A 129 -4.58 0.84 21.13
CA THR A 129 -3.79 -0.04 20.27
C THR A 129 -3.07 0.74 19.16
N ILE A 130 -2.26 1.74 19.55
CA ILE A 130 -0.99 1.99 18.83
C ILE A 130 -0.21 0.67 18.64
N CYS A 131 -0.40 -0.32 19.52
CA CYS A 131 0.23 -1.65 19.50
C CYS A 131 0.14 -2.43 18.16
N GLN A 132 -0.86 -2.16 17.32
CA GLN A 132 -0.98 -2.85 16.01
C GLN A 132 -0.13 -2.21 14.91
N ILE A 133 0.17 -0.91 15.03
CA ILE A 133 1.01 -0.20 14.05
C ILE A 133 2.42 -0.82 13.98
N PRO A 134 3.11 -1.12 15.11
CA PRO A 134 4.37 -1.85 15.09
C PRO A 134 4.29 -3.21 14.38
N GLN A 135 3.20 -3.98 14.56
CA GLN A 135 3.02 -5.28 13.90
C GLN A 135 2.85 -5.13 12.39
N ILE A 136 2.13 -4.10 11.94
CA ILE A 136 1.98 -3.79 10.51
C ILE A 136 3.32 -3.32 9.93
N VAL A 137 4.06 -2.48 10.64
CA VAL A 137 5.39 -2.02 10.24
C VAL A 137 6.38 -3.19 10.16
N GLU A 138 6.33 -4.12 11.12
CA GLU A 138 7.14 -5.34 11.14
C GLU A 138 6.78 -6.25 9.97
N PHE A 139 5.49 -6.53 9.73
CA PHE A 139 5.05 -7.27 8.55
C PHE A 139 5.57 -6.64 7.25
N LEU A 140 5.51 -5.31 7.13
CA LEU A 140 5.99 -4.61 5.94
C LEU A 140 7.53 -4.57 5.87
N GLY A 141 8.23 -4.71 7.00
CA GLY A 141 9.69 -4.79 7.06
C GLY A 141 10.25 -6.20 6.79
N THR A 142 9.55 -7.26 7.21
CA THR A 142 10.00 -8.65 7.09
C THR A 142 9.34 -9.39 5.93
N GLY A 143 8.15 -8.96 5.49
CA GLY A 143 7.29 -9.68 4.55
C GLY A 143 6.64 -10.92 5.17
N GLU A 144 6.88 -11.21 6.44
CA GLU A 144 6.33 -12.36 7.15
C GLU A 144 5.03 -12.00 7.85
N VAL A 145 3.95 -12.72 7.51
CA VAL A 145 2.65 -12.58 8.17
C VAL A 145 2.77 -13.12 9.60
N PHE A 146 3.12 -12.25 10.55
CA PHE A 146 2.87 -12.52 11.96
C PHE A 146 1.36 -12.58 12.18
N ARG A 147 0.91 -13.50 13.03
CA ARG A 147 -0.51 -13.73 13.35
C ARG A 147 -1.15 -12.44 13.88
N ILE A 148 -1.69 -11.63 12.97
CA ILE A 148 -2.51 -10.47 13.29
C ILE A 148 -3.95 -10.99 13.28
N GLU A 149 -4.54 -11.11 14.47
CA GLU A 149 -5.93 -11.59 14.65
C GLU A 149 -6.98 -10.61 14.09
N THR A 150 -6.53 -9.48 13.53
CA THR A 150 -7.35 -8.48 12.85
C THR A 150 -6.94 -8.33 11.38
N THR A 151 -7.92 -8.06 10.53
CA THR A 151 -7.74 -7.96 9.09
C THR A 151 -6.82 -6.79 8.72
N ASN A 152 -5.70 -7.04 8.02
CA ASN A 152 -4.80 -5.99 7.52
C ASN A 152 -5.37 -5.12 6.39
N GLY A 153 -6.63 -5.36 5.99
CA GLY A 153 -7.38 -4.61 5.01
C GLY A 153 -8.42 -3.69 5.67
N TRP A 154 -8.68 -2.56 5.03
CA TRP A 154 -9.83 -1.74 5.38
C TRP A 154 -11.05 -2.24 4.60
N CYS A 155 -12.16 -2.44 5.30
CA CYS A 155 -13.32 -3.09 4.70
C CYS A 155 -14.59 -2.28 4.94
N LEU A 156 -15.27 -1.93 3.84
CA LEU A 156 -16.59 -1.32 3.89
C LEU A 156 -17.68 -2.40 3.77
N PRO A 157 -18.84 -2.23 4.44
CA PRO A 157 -19.96 -3.17 4.36
C PRO A 157 -20.55 -3.32 2.95
N VAL A 158 -21.14 -4.48 2.66
CA VAL A 158 -21.71 -4.86 1.35
C VAL A 158 -23.08 -4.27 1.06
N ASP A 159 -23.87 -3.97 2.08
CA ASP A 159 -25.32 -3.80 1.89
C ASP A 159 -25.73 -2.40 1.36
N SER A 160 -24.78 -1.61 0.89
CA SER A 160 -25.01 -0.29 0.27
C SER A 160 -24.17 -0.14 -0.99
N LEU A 161 -24.70 0.59 -2.00
CA LEU A 161 -23.91 1.03 -3.16
C LEU A 161 -22.56 1.63 -2.69
N PRO A 162 -21.42 1.38 -3.38
CA PRO A 162 -20.10 1.86 -2.97
C PRO A 162 -20.01 3.38 -2.70
N SER A 163 -20.94 4.16 -3.26
CA SER A 163 -21.08 5.61 -3.07
C SER A 163 -21.88 6.03 -1.82
N HIS A 164 -22.54 5.10 -1.12
CA HIS A 164 -23.46 5.35 -0.01
C HIS A 164 -23.02 4.64 1.28
N VAL A 165 -21.73 4.69 1.59
CA VAL A 165 -21.11 4.00 2.73
C VAL A 165 -21.70 4.37 4.11
N HIS A 166 -22.38 5.50 4.22
CA HIS A 166 -23.08 5.91 5.44
C HIS A 166 -24.37 5.12 5.68
N CYS A 167 -24.95 4.51 4.63
CA CYS A 167 -26.14 3.66 4.69
C CYS A 167 -25.79 2.20 5.02
N ALA A 168 -24.50 1.90 5.16
CA ALA A 168 -24.00 0.54 5.22
C ALA A 168 -24.24 -0.04 6.63
N ILE A 169 -24.93 -1.18 6.71
CA ILE A 169 -25.27 -1.84 7.98
C ILE A 169 -24.43 -3.11 8.09
N THR A 170 -23.35 -3.10 8.88
CA THR A 170 -22.75 -4.34 9.40
C THR A 170 -22.95 -4.36 10.91
N PRO A 171 -23.88 -5.17 11.43
CA PRO A 171 -24.10 -5.27 12.86
C PRO A 171 -22.85 -5.87 13.54
N ALA A 172 -22.40 -5.21 14.60
CA ALA A 172 -21.44 -5.75 15.56
C ALA A 172 -22.20 -6.08 16.84
N GLN A 173 -22.24 -7.37 17.20
CA GLN A 173 -22.85 -7.81 18.46
C GLN A 173 -21.79 -7.85 19.55
N LEU A 174 -22.08 -7.20 20.68
CA LEU A 174 -21.23 -7.24 21.86
C LEU A 174 -21.44 -8.57 22.59
N GLY A 175 -20.44 -9.45 22.55
CA GLY A 175 -20.30 -10.60 23.44
C GLY A 175 -19.47 -10.23 24.68
N ILE A 176 -19.37 -11.15 25.63
CA ILE A 176 -18.53 -10.98 26.84
C ILE A 176 -17.08 -10.75 26.39
N SER A 177 -16.64 -9.49 26.40
CA SER A 177 -15.30 -9.01 26.00
C SER A 177 -14.91 -9.14 24.50
N VAL A 178 -15.80 -9.57 23.60
CA VAL A 178 -15.49 -9.76 22.16
C VAL A 178 -16.63 -9.23 21.30
N TYR A 179 -16.30 -8.54 20.20
CA TYR A 179 -17.27 -8.19 19.16
C TYR A 179 -17.30 -9.25 18.07
N GLN A 180 -18.49 -9.73 17.70
CA GLN A 180 -18.69 -10.56 16.52
C GLN A 180 -19.31 -9.72 15.41
N THR A 181 -18.64 -9.63 14.27
CA THR A 181 -19.17 -8.96 13.06
C THR A 181 -19.89 -9.96 12.19
N LEU A 182 -21.16 -9.70 11.86
CA LEU A 182 -21.95 -10.50 10.93
C LEU A 182 -22.19 -9.67 9.66
N GLY A 183 -21.50 -9.98 8.57
CA GLY A 183 -21.68 -9.28 7.29
C GLY A 183 -20.67 -9.69 6.22
N SER A 184 -21.04 -9.49 4.95
CA SER A 184 -20.13 -9.66 3.82
C SER A 184 -19.44 -8.31 3.50
N LYS A 185 -18.25 -8.36 2.87
CA LYS A 185 -17.43 -7.20 2.46
C LYS A 185 -17.09 -7.33 0.97
N LEU A 186 -17.36 -6.32 0.12
CA LEU A 186 -17.04 -6.31 -1.31
C LEU A 186 -15.85 -5.36 -1.57
N THR A 187 -15.00 -5.73 -2.54
CA THR A 187 -13.83 -4.95 -2.99
C THR A 187 -12.80 -4.60 -1.89
N THR A 188 -12.27 -5.61 -1.21
CA THR A 188 -11.03 -5.47 -0.45
C THR A 188 -9.85 -5.73 -1.37
N THR A 189 -8.86 -4.84 -1.41
CA THR A 189 -7.56 -5.13 -2.04
C THR A 189 -6.99 -6.35 -1.33
N LYS A 190 -7.01 -7.51 -2.02
CA LYS A 190 -6.84 -8.89 -1.51
C LYS A 190 -6.40 -9.00 -0.04
N GLN A 191 -7.35 -9.38 0.81
CA GLN A 191 -7.07 -9.95 2.11
C GLN A 191 -6.35 -11.29 1.90
N TYR A 192 -5.03 -11.34 2.12
CA TYR A 192 -4.29 -12.61 2.07
C TYR A 192 -4.59 -13.42 3.32
N GLN A 193 -5.75 -14.08 3.35
CA GLN A 193 -6.00 -15.18 4.28
C GLN A 193 -5.31 -16.43 3.74
N ARG A 194 -4.06 -16.67 4.15
CA ARG A 194 -3.61 -18.06 4.31
C ARG A 194 -4.22 -18.57 5.61
N CYS A 195 -5.42 -19.15 5.51
CA CYS A 195 -5.91 -20.05 6.55
C CYS A 195 -4.98 -21.26 6.55
N TYR A 196 -3.97 -21.27 7.43
CA TYR A 196 -3.35 -22.52 7.81
C TYR A 196 -4.40 -23.29 8.61
N ALA A 197 -5.06 -24.23 7.95
CA ALA A 197 -5.78 -25.29 8.65
C ALA A 197 -4.72 -26.06 9.46
N GLY A 198 -4.77 -25.90 10.78
CA GLY A 198 -3.96 -26.69 11.69
C GLY A 198 -4.34 -28.17 11.55
N THR A 199 -3.33 -29.01 11.37
CA THR A 199 -3.31 -30.40 11.84
C THR A 199 -2.88 -30.42 13.29
#